data_AF-A0A850MQR3-F1
#
_entry.id   AF-A0A850MQR3-F1
#
_cell.length_a   1.000
_cell.length_b   1.000
_cell.length_c   1.000
_cell.angle_alpha   90.00
_cell.angle_beta   90.00
_cell.angle_gamma   90.00
#
_symmetry.space_group_name_H-M   'P 1'
#
loop_
_entity.id
_entity.type
_entity.pdbx_description
1 polymer ?
#
loop_
_entity_poly.entity_id
_entity_poly.type
_entity_poly.pdbx_seq_one_letter_code
_entity_poly.pdbx_strand_id
1 'polypeptide(L)'
;MDDDLKTRITKLQKETQELSKNEKAYQLEIENLSQIIKEKDAEIAKQKESYEELTKVVADKETQIYGLEQKERDQTQAGDNLTSGLQDANKKVGELTEQVANLETNLKEADNKLQEKIAEVSRLTQELSEKENQLQDTSTLSEKAVTELETLKNELETNKTELAQLKKWNDSKAHELIEKTSLLNEKTDTISNLRAQIDELNQKLNSINNTFVAQLEDIKANETKLIEFVQEQQQTLLDSVKGIQDGVIQRAMAQNESLLESIHELHKQEIKSFKNQVTLLNQKIASLKLAEIGDIKLELPTIKPKKNTPPSSSVTKESEESPTFAKIEHSKPATVTTIQPDKPDRSVYLHFEKDKYVRVNTLSKTGISLILDHKEQKWIMSWSKDAGFVERRTAERQARSIASAGFGDKHVGQGYPLDMIGESSVPKRLMHDQHEY
;
A
#
# COMPACT_ATOMS: atom_id res chain seq x y z
N MET A 1 176.71 -50.11 -143.56
CA MET A 1 175.92 -51.04 -142.72
C MET A 1 175.84 -50.58 -141.26
N ASP A 2 176.59 -49.56 -140.83
CA ASP A 2 176.72 -49.18 -139.42
C ASP A 2 175.68 -48.13 -138.95
N ASP A 3 175.24 -47.22 -139.82
CA ASP A 3 174.40 -46.08 -139.42
C ASP A 3 172.90 -46.39 -139.25
N ASP A 4 172.37 -47.43 -139.89
CA ASP A 4 170.98 -47.87 -139.69
C ASP A 4 170.79 -48.44 -138.27
N LEU A 5 171.75 -49.24 -137.79
CA LEU A 5 171.77 -49.74 -136.41
C LEU A 5 171.87 -48.61 -135.39
N LYS A 6 172.73 -47.60 -135.62
CA LYS A 6 172.78 -46.39 -134.78
C LYS A 6 171.42 -45.68 -134.77
N THR A 7 170.81 -45.46 -135.92
CA THR A 7 169.49 -44.80 -136.04
C THR A 7 168.41 -45.56 -135.29
N ARG A 8 168.40 -46.90 -135.38
CA ARG A 8 167.52 -47.80 -134.63
C ARG A 8 167.73 -47.68 -133.12
N ILE A 9 168.98 -47.65 -132.67
CA ILE A 9 169.36 -47.50 -131.26
C ILE A 9 168.91 -46.14 -130.72
N THR A 10 169.16 -45.03 -131.42
CA THR A 10 168.73 -43.70 -130.98
C THR A 10 167.20 -43.59 -130.90
N LYS A 11 166.46 -44.22 -131.83
CA LYS A 11 164.98 -44.30 -131.76
C LYS A 11 164.51 -45.09 -130.54
N LEU A 12 165.07 -46.27 -130.30
CA LEU A 12 164.75 -47.10 -129.13
C LEU A 12 165.14 -46.43 -127.80
N GLN A 13 166.24 -45.67 -127.76
CA GLN A 13 166.64 -44.87 -126.60
C GLN A 13 165.62 -43.74 -126.33
N LYS A 14 165.15 -43.04 -127.37
CA LYS A 14 164.12 -42.01 -127.24
C LYS A 14 162.79 -42.60 -126.78
N GLU A 15 162.37 -43.73 -127.35
CA GLU A 15 161.17 -44.48 -126.93
C GLU A 15 161.30 -44.97 -125.48
N THR A 16 162.48 -45.44 -125.06
CA THR A 16 162.75 -45.85 -123.66
C THR A 16 162.71 -44.65 -122.70
N GLN A 17 163.21 -43.48 -123.11
CA GLN A 17 163.12 -42.25 -122.32
C GLN A 17 161.68 -41.72 -122.24
N GLU A 18 160.89 -41.86 -123.30
CA GLU A 18 159.46 -41.48 -123.31
C GLU A 18 158.62 -42.46 -122.48
N LEU A 19 158.88 -43.76 -122.57
CA LEU A 19 158.29 -44.77 -121.69
C LEU A 19 158.65 -44.53 -120.22
N SER A 20 159.90 -44.23 -119.88
CA SER A 20 160.31 -43.94 -118.49
C SER A 20 159.74 -42.61 -117.96
N LYS A 21 159.49 -41.61 -118.83
CA LYS A 21 158.73 -40.40 -118.47
C LYS A 21 157.27 -40.73 -118.18
N ASN A 22 156.64 -41.53 -119.04
CA ASN A 22 155.25 -41.94 -118.88
C ASN A 22 155.06 -42.83 -117.64
N GLU A 23 155.98 -43.75 -117.39
CA GLU A 23 156.05 -44.58 -116.18
C GLU A 23 156.07 -43.70 -114.92
N LYS A 24 156.95 -42.69 -114.86
CA LYS A 24 157.01 -41.73 -113.76
C LYS A 24 155.76 -40.87 -113.64
N ALA A 25 155.15 -40.47 -114.75
CA ALA A 25 153.87 -39.74 -114.74
C ALA A 25 152.73 -40.62 -114.20
N TYR A 26 152.67 -41.89 -114.58
CA TYR A 26 151.70 -42.85 -114.03
C TYR A 26 151.99 -43.19 -112.57
N GLN A 27 153.25 -43.28 -112.14
CA GLN A 27 153.60 -43.43 -110.72
C GLN A 27 153.12 -42.24 -109.88
N LEU A 28 153.37 -41.01 -110.33
CA LEU A 28 152.87 -39.80 -109.68
C LEU A 28 151.34 -39.73 -109.65
N GLU A 29 150.66 -40.12 -110.73
CA GLU A 29 149.20 -40.14 -110.77
C GLU A 29 148.60 -41.25 -109.89
N ILE A 30 149.24 -42.43 -109.83
CA ILE A 30 148.86 -43.49 -108.88
C ILE A 30 149.07 -43.03 -107.43
N GLU A 31 150.13 -42.30 -107.12
CA GLU A 31 150.40 -41.73 -105.79
C GLU A 31 149.36 -40.65 -105.43
N ASN A 32 149.07 -39.74 -106.35
CA ASN A 32 148.02 -38.72 -106.26
C ASN A 32 146.63 -39.34 -106.01
N LEU A 33 146.21 -40.28 -106.86
CA LEU A 33 144.95 -41.01 -106.70
C LEU A 33 144.92 -41.82 -105.38
N SER A 34 146.04 -42.41 -104.96
CA SER A 34 146.14 -43.10 -103.67
C SER A 34 146.03 -42.15 -102.47
N GLN A 35 146.43 -40.89 -102.60
CA GLN A 35 146.19 -39.87 -101.58
C GLN A 35 144.71 -39.43 -101.58
N ILE A 36 144.13 -39.15 -102.75
CA ILE A 36 142.72 -38.76 -102.88
C ILE A 36 141.79 -39.86 -102.31
N ILE A 37 142.12 -41.15 -102.54
CA ILE A 37 141.40 -42.28 -101.94
C ILE A 37 141.47 -42.23 -100.41
N LYS A 38 142.67 -42.08 -99.82
CA LYS A 38 142.82 -41.97 -98.34
C LYS A 38 142.06 -40.78 -97.75
N GLU A 39 142.06 -39.64 -98.42
CA GLU A 39 141.32 -38.45 -98.00
C GLU A 39 139.80 -38.68 -98.07
N LYS A 40 139.31 -39.39 -99.10
CA LYS A 40 137.90 -39.77 -99.23
C LYS A 40 137.48 -40.86 -98.24
N ASP A 41 138.32 -41.85 -97.98
CA ASP A 41 138.08 -42.87 -96.94
C ASP A 41 137.96 -42.22 -95.55
N ALA A 42 138.83 -41.25 -95.24
CA ALA A 42 138.75 -40.48 -93.99
C ALA A 42 137.49 -39.59 -93.91
N GLU A 43 137.07 -38.98 -95.02
CA GLU A 43 135.82 -38.22 -95.08
C GLU A 43 134.59 -39.14 -94.91
N ILE A 44 134.57 -40.31 -95.55
CA ILE A 44 133.52 -41.33 -95.42
C ILE A 44 133.44 -41.85 -93.97
N ALA A 45 134.59 -42.11 -93.33
CA ALA A 45 134.63 -42.52 -91.92
C ALA A 45 133.98 -41.46 -91.01
N LYS A 46 134.36 -40.19 -91.17
CA LYS A 46 133.79 -39.06 -90.40
C LYS A 46 132.29 -38.85 -90.68
N GLN A 47 131.84 -39.03 -91.93
CA GLN A 47 130.43 -38.97 -92.28
C GLN A 47 129.63 -40.12 -91.62
N LYS A 48 130.21 -41.32 -91.54
CA LYS A 48 129.63 -42.48 -90.86
C LYS A 48 129.50 -42.27 -89.35
N GLU A 49 130.53 -41.74 -88.69
CA GLU A 49 130.49 -41.34 -87.27
C GLU A 49 129.37 -40.32 -87.00
N SER A 50 129.28 -39.27 -87.83
CA SER A 50 128.22 -38.25 -87.74
C SER A 50 126.82 -38.83 -87.98
N TYR A 51 126.68 -39.80 -88.90
CA TYR A 51 125.41 -40.48 -89.15
C TYR A 51 124.98 -41.36 -87.97
N GLU A 52 125.92 -42.05 -87.31
CA GLU A 52 125.67 -42.85 -86.11
C GLU A 52 125.27 -41.97 -84.92
N GLU A 53 125.91 -40.81 -84.73
CA GLU A 53 125.51 -39.82 -83.71
C GLU A 53 124.11 -39.24 -84.00
N LEU A 54 123.84 -38.83 -85.24
CA LEU A 54 122.50 -38.33 -85.63
C LEU A 54 121.41 -39.41 -85.46
N THR A 55 121.70 -40.66 -85.81
CA THR A 55 120.77 -41.78 -85.61
C THR A 55 120.43 -41.95 -84.13
N LYS A 56 121.42 -41.84 -83.24
CA LYS A 56 121.19 -41.88 -81.79
C LYS A 56 120.36 -40.69 -81.30
N VAL A 57 120.67 -39.47 -81.76
CA VAL A 57 119.91 -38.27 -81.39
C VAL A 57 118.45 -38.37 -81.84
N VAL A 58 118.17 -38.96 -83.01
CA VAL A 58 116.80 -39.24 -83.47
C VAL A 58 116.10 -40.23 -82.52
N ALA A 59 116.71 -41.36 -82.18
CA ALA A 59 116.12 -42.35 -81.27
C ALA A 59 115.86 -41.78 -79.84
N ASP A 60 116.79 -40.97 -79.32
CA ASP A 60 116.63 -40.25 -78.05
C ASP A 60 115.44 -39.25 -78.12
N LYS A 61 115.22 -38.62 -79.29
CA LYS A 61 114.11 -37.68 -79.52
C LYS A 61 112.77 -38.37 -79.75
N GLU A 62 112.72 -39.47 -80.47
CA GLU A 62 111.53 -40.32 -80.61
C GLU A 62 111.06 -40.82 -79.23
N THR A 63 112.00 -41.27 -78.40
CA THR A 63 111.73 -41.65 -77.00
C THR A 63 111.20 -40.47 -76.18
N GLN A 64 111.77 -39.27 -76.34
CA GLN A 64 111.28 -38.07 -75.67
C GLN A 64 109.87 -37.66 -76.12
N ILE A 65 109.58 -37.74 -77.43
CA ILE A 65 108.26 -37.44 -78.01
C ILE A 65 107.21 -38.41 -77.47
N TYR A 66 107.49 -39.71 -77.48
CA TYR A 66 106.59 -40.72 -76.92
C TYR A 66 106.25 -40.47 -75.45
N GLY A 67 107.25 -40.10 -74.63
CA GLY A 67 107.03 -39.73 -73.23
C GLY A 67 106.19 -38.46 -73.04
N LEU A 68 106.29 -37.49 -73.96
CA LEU A 68 105.46 -36.29 -73.96
C LEU A 68 104.02 -36.59 -74.40
N GLU A 69 103.81 -37.40 -75.44
CA GLU A 69 102.48 -37.81 -75.88
C GLU A 69 101.71 -38.56 -74.78
N GLN A 70 102.37 -39.47 -74.05
CA GLN A 70 101.69 -40.18 -72.95
C GLN A 70 101.28 -39.20 -71.84
N LYS A 71 102.15 -38.24 -71.50
CA LYS A 71 101.80 -37.19 -70.54
C LYS A 71 100.66 -36.29 -71.03
N GLU A 72 100.60 -35.99 -72.33
CA GLU A 72 99.48 -35.25 -72.94
C GLU A 72 98.17 -36.03 -72.87
N ARG A 73 98.20 -37.35 -73.14
CA ARG A 73 97.06 -38.26 -72.97
C ARG A 73 96.59 -38.31 -71.52
N ASP A 74 97.50 -38.50 -70.56
CA ASP A 74 97.19 -38.50 -69.12
C ASP A 74 96.59 -37.17 -68.65
N GLN A 75 97.14 -36.03 -69.10
CA GLN A 75 96.65 -34.70 -68.75
C GLN A 75 95.29 -34.38 -69.39
N THR A 76 95.03 -34.87 -70.60
CA THR A 76 93.73 -34.76 -71.26
C THR A 76 92.67 -35.54 -70.47
N GLN A 77 92.95 -36.81 -70.16
CA GLN A 77 92.04 -37.65 -69.36
C GLN A 77 91.79 -37.06 -67.96
N ALA A 78 92.79 -36.46 -67.33
CA ALA A 78 92.62 -35.74 -66.07
C ALA A 78 91.71 -34.51 -66.22
N GLY A 79 91.82 -33.76 -67.32
CA GLY A 79 90.94 -32.63 -67.66
C GLY A 79 89.48 -33.05 -67.89
N ASP A 80 89.26 -34.15 -68.61
CA ASP A 80 87.92 -34.71 -68.85
C ASP A 80 87.25 -35.18 -67.55
N ASN A 81 88.01 -35.89 -66.69
CA ASN A 81 87.55 -36.33 -65.37
C ASN A 81 87.18 -35.14 -64.47
N LEU A 82 88.00 -34.08 -64.44
CA LEU A 82 87.71 -32.86 -63.69
C LEU A 82 86.48 -32.12 -64.23
N THR A 83 86.30 -32.10 -65.56
CA THR A 83 85.14 -31.49 -66.21
C THR A 83 83.85 -32.22 -65.85
N SER A 84 83.87 -33.56 -65.87
CA SER A 84 82.73 -34.37 -65.46
C SER A 84 82.40 -34.20 -63.96
N GLY A 85 83.42 -34.23 -63.10
CA GLY A 85 83.25 -33.97 -61.66
C GLY A 85 82.69 -32.57 -61.34
N LEU A 86 83.06 -31.54 -62.13
CA LEU A 86 82.47 -30.21 -62.03
C LEU A 86 81.01 -30.17 -62.50
N GLN A 87 80.64 -30.91 -63.54
CA GLN A 87 79.25 -31.01 -64.01
C GLN A 87 78.35 -31.68 -62.95
N ASP A 88 78.80 -32.80 -62.36
CA ASP A 88 78.09 -33.48 -61.28
C ASP A 88 77.96 -32.61 -60.01
N ALA A 89 79.05 -31.93 -59.62
CA ALA A 89 79.02 -31.01 -58.49
C ALA A 89 78.06 -29.84 -58.72
N ASN A 90 78.07 -29.24 -59.90
CA ASN A 90 77.19 -28.12 -60.25
C ASN A 90 75.71 -28.55 -60.31
N LYS A 91 75.43 -29.76 -60.83
CA LYS A 91 74.09 -30.37 -60.75
C LYS A 91 73.65 -30.56 -59.29
N LYS A 92 74.55 -31.07 -58.43
CA LYS A 92 74.25 -31.28 -57.00
C LYS A 92 73.99 -29.97 -56.25
N VAL A 93 74.69 -28.89 -56.60
CA VAL A 93 74.40 -27.53 -56.10
C VAL A 93 72.99 -27.09 -56.52
N GLY A 94 72.61 -27.27 -57.79
CA GLY A 94 71.25 -26.99 -58.27
C GLY A 94 70.16 -27.75 -57.48
N GLU A 95 70.31 -29.07 -57.35
CA GLU A 95 69.39 -29.91 -56.55
C GLU A 95 69.26 -29.43 -55.09
N LEU A 96 70.35 -28.99 -54.47
CA LEU A 96 70.34 -28.48 -53.09
C LEU A 96 69.71 -27.07 -53.01
N THR A 97 69.93 -26.20 -54.00
CA THR A 97 69.28 -24.88 -54.07
C THR A 97 67.76 -25.00 -54.19
N GLU A 98 67.27 -25.92 -55.03
CA GLU A 98 65.84 -26.22 -55.14
C GLU A 98 65.27 -26.78 -53.82
N GLN A 99 66.00 -27.64 -53.12
CA GLN A 99 65.58 -28.16 -51.81
C GLN A 99 65.50 -27.05 -50.75
N VAL A 100 66.44 -26.11 -50.71
CA VAL A 100 66.39 -24.96 -49.80
C VAL A 100 65.17 -24.08 -50.09
N ALA A 101 64.93 -23.69 -51.35
CA ALA A 101 63.79 -22.84 -51.70
C ALA A 101 62.43 -23.49 -51.37
N ASN A 102 62.31 -24.81 -51.52
CA ASN A 102 61.12 -25.56 -51.08
C ASN A 102 60.98 -25.58 -49.56
N LEU A 103 62.06 -25.74 -48.80
CA LEU A 103 62.04 -25.69 -47.34
C LEU A 103 61.69 -24.30 -46.79
N GLU A 104 62.20 -23.23 -47.39
CA GLU A 104 61.84 -21.85 -47.06
C GLU A 104 60.34 -21.58 -47.31
N THR A 105 59.81 -22.10 -48.42
CA THR A 105 58.37 -22.00 -48.76
C THR A 105 57.51 -22.74 -47.73
N ASN A 106 57.87 -23.97 -47.40
CA ASN A 106 57.17 -24.79 -46.39
C ASN A 106 57.24 -24.16 -44.98
N LEU A 107 58.37 -23.58 -44.61
CA LEU A 107 58.55 -22.87 -43.34
C LEU A 107 57.63 -21.65 -43.23
N LYS A 108 57.51 -20.87 -44.32
CA LYS A 108 56.61 -19.72 -44.39
C LYS A 108 55.13 -20.12 -44.33
N GLU A 109 54.75 -21.24 -44.95
CA GLU A 109 53.38 -21.77 -44.82
C GLU A 109 53.08 -22.26 -43.39
N ALA A 110 54.07 -22.87 -42.73
CA ALA A 110 53.96 -23.31 -41.33
C ALA A 110 53.84 -22.13 -40.35
N ASP A 111 54.60 -21.04 -40.54
CA ASP A 111 54.47 -19.82 -39.72
C ASP A 111 53.11 -19.15 -39.92
N ASN A 112 52.63 -18.98 -41.16
CA ASN A 112 51.28 -18.47 -41.42
C ASN A 112 50.21 -19.27 -40.65
N LYS A 113 50.26 -20.61 -40.72
CA LYS A 113 49.35 -21.50 -39.98
C LYS A 113 49.50 -21.39 -38.46
N LEU A 114 50.71 -21.11 -37.96
CA LEU A 114 50.94 -20.85 -36.54
C LEU A 114 50.28 -19.53 -36.11
N GLN A 115 50.43 -18.45 -36.88
CA GLN A 115 49.78 -17.16 -36.60
C GLN A 115 48.24 -17.29 -36.62
N GLU A 116 47.67 -18.01 -37.59
CA GLU A 116 46.23 -18.33 -37.63
C GLU A 116 45.75 -19.04 -36.35
N LYS A 117 46.54 -20.00 -35.83
CA LYS A 117 46.20 -20.71 -34.58
C LYS A 117 46.40 -19.87 -33.33
N ILE A 118 47.39 -18.98 -33.30
CA ILE A 118 47.56 -18.00 -32.21
C ILE A 118 46.35 -17.06 -32.16
N ALA A 119 45.88 -16.57 -33.33
CA ALA A 119 44.70 -15.72 -33.41
C ALA A 119 43.41 -16.44 -32.95
N GLU A 120 43.19 -17.68 -33.38
CA GLU A 120 42.00 -18.46 -32.98
C GLU A 120 42.02 -18.84 -31.49
N VAL A 121 43.18 -19.22 -30.92
CA VAL A 121 43.32 -19.44 -29.47
C VAL A 121 43.04 -18.14 -28.70
N SER A 122 43.51 -16.99 -29.19
CA SER A 122 43.21 -15.69 -28.57
C SER A 122 41.71 -15.38 -28.58
N ARG A 123 41.04 -15.62 -29.71
CA ARG A 123 39.59 -15.45 -29.89
C ARG A 123 38.79 -16.36 -28.95
N LEU A 124 39.15 -17.64 -28.87
CA LEU A 124 38.50 -18.62 -27.99
C LEU A 124 38.72 -18.30 -26.50
N THR A 125 39.88 -17.74 -26.14
CA THR A 125 40.17 -17.29 -24.76
C THR A 125 39.28 -16.12 -24.35
N GLN A 126 39.05 -15.16 -25.25
CA GLN A 126 38.09 -14.08 -25.01
C GLN A 126 36.66 -14.61 -24.90
N GLU A 127 36.22 -15.47 -25.83
CA GLU A 127 34.88 -16.06 -25.82
C GLU A 127 34.61 -16.86 -24.53
N LEU A 128 35.61 -17.61 -24.04
CA LEU A 128 35.54 -18.31 -22.75
C LEU A 128 35.33 -17.34 -21.58
N SER A 129 36.13 -16.28 -21.49
CA SER A 129 36.00 -15.28 -20.42
C SER A 129 34.65 -14.54 -20.46
N GLU A 130 34.14 -14.22 -21.64
CA GLU A 130 32.79 -13.67 -21.80
C GLU A 130 31.70 -14.65 -21.30
N LYS A 131 31.89 -15.95 -21.48
CA LYS A 131 30.97 -17.00 -20.97
C LYS A 131 31.09 -17.21 -19.46
N GLU A 132 32.28 -17.12 -18.88
CA GLU A 132 32.51 -17.19 -17.43
C GLU A 132 31.80 -16.02 -16.71
N ASN A 133 31.93 -14.80 -17.24
CA ASN A 133 31.21 -13.63 -16.73
C ASN A 133 29.68 -13.81 -16.83
N GLN A 134 29.16 -14.27 -17.98
CA GLN A 134 27.73 -14.55 -18.17
C GLN A 134 27.20 -15.62 -17.18
N LEU A 135 28.02 -16.63 -16.87
CA LEU A 135 27.68 -17.66 -15.88
C LEU A 135 27.65 -17.09 -14.45
N GLN A 136 28.62 -16.23 -14.09
CA GLN A 136 28.66 -15.57 -12.79
C GLN A 136 27.44 -14.64 -12.59
N ASP A 137 27.11 -13.79 -13.56
CA ASP A 137 25.91 -12.95 -13.51
C ASP A 137 24.65 -13.79 -13.30
N THR A 138 24.53 -14.89 -14.05
CA THR A 138 23.40 -15.84 -13.95
C THR A 138 23.31 -16.49 -12.56
N SER A 139 24.45 -16.83 -11.93
CA SER A 139 24.47 -17.34 -10.55
C SER A 139 23.92 -16.31 -9.57
N THR A 140 24.40 -15.07 -9.61
CA THR A 140 23.93 -14.03 -8.66
C THR A 140 22.46 -13.66 -8.84
N LEU A 141 21.91 -13.80 -10.06
CA LEU A 141 20.48 -13.64 -10.33
C LEU A 141 19.66 -14.82 -9.79
N SER A 142 20.16 -16.04 -9.92
CA SER A 142 19.56 -17.25 -9.36
C SER A 142 19.51 -17.19 -7.83
N GLU A 143 20.63 -16.82 -7.18
CA GLU A 143 20.74 -16.64 -5.73
C GLU A 143 19.72 -15.61 -5.21
N LYS A 144 19.60 -14.45 -5.88
CA LYS A 144 18.59 -13.43 -5.53
C LYS A 144 17.17 -13.97 -5.64
N ALA A 145 16.83 -14.65 -6.73
CA ALA A 145 15.51 -15.25 -6.93
C ALA A 145 15.17 -16.29 -5.85
N VAL A 146 16.16 -17.09 -5.39
CA VAL A 146 15.98 -18.03 -4.28
C VAL A 146 15.70 -17.27 -2.96
N THR A 147 16.42 -16.19 -2.67
CA THR A 147 16.15 -15.39 -1.45
C THR A 147 14.79 -14.67 -1.49
N GLU A 148 14.34 -14.21 -2.66
CA GLU A 148 13.01 -13.60 -2.83
C GLU A 148 11.90 -14.65 -2.64
N LEU A 149 12.05 -15.85 -3.21
CA LEU A 149 11.09 -16.95 -3.04
C LEU A 149 10.97 -17.41 -1.58
N GLU A 150 12.08 -17.54 -0.85
CA GLU A 150 12.04 -17.91 0.57
C GLU A 150 11.42 -16.78 1.43
N THR A 151 11.59 -15.52 1.05
CA THR A 151 10.93 -14.37 1.70
C THR A 151 9.42 -14.41 1.49
N LEU A 152 8.95 -14.51 0.24
CA LEU A 152 7.52 -14.59 -0.12
C LEU A 152 6.82 -15.80 0.51
N LYS A 153 7.53 -16.93 0.66
CA LYS A 153 7.07 -18.13 1.36
C LYS A 153 6.86 -17.90 2.87
N ASN A 154 7.75 -17.17 3.52
CA ASN A 154 7.61 -16.79 4.93
C ASN A 154 6.46 -15.79 5.12
N GLU A 155 6.31 -14.80 4.24
CA GLU A 155 5.14 -13.91 4.22
C GLU A 155 3.83 -14.68 4.03
N LEU A 156 3.80 -15.66 3.13
CA LEU A 156 2.61 -16.50 2.87
C LEU A 156 2.17 -17.30 4.11
N GLU A 157 3.11 -17.92 4.83
CA GLU A 157 2.79 -18.62 6.08
C GLU A 157 2.37 -17.64 7.20
N THR A 158 2.99 -16.47 7.31
CA THR A 158 2.53 -15.42 8.25
C THR A 158 1.08 -15.02 7.96
N ASN A 159 0.77 -14.61 6.73
CA ASN A 159 -0.58 -14.24 6.27
C ASN A 159 -1.61 -15.38 6.52
N LYS A 160 -1.20 -16.64 6.33
CA LYS A 160 -2.02 -17.82 6.60
C LYS A 160 -2.28 -18.05 8.08
N THR A 161 -1.34 -17.72 8.98
CA THR A 161 -1.60 -17.73 10.43
C THR A 161 -2.52 -16.59 10.85
N GLU A 162 -2.36 -15.38 10.29
CA GLU A 162 -3.25 -14.24 10.55
C GLU A 162 -4.69 -14.53 10.09
N LEU A 163 -4.87 -15.08 8.89
CA LEU A 163 -6.17 -15.53 8.38
C LEU A 163 -6.86 -16.53 9.34
N ALA A 164 -6.08 -17.47 9.91
CA ALA A 164 -6.58 -18.43 10.89
C ALA A 164 -6.95 -17.79 12.24
N GLN A 165 -6.26 -16.72 12.65
CA GLN A 165 -6.62 -15.93 13.85
C GLN A 165 -7.89 -15.10 13.61
N LEU A 166 -7.96 -14.38 12.48
CA LEU A 166 -9.13 -13.59 12.07
C LEU A 166 -10.39 -14.46 11.96
N LYS A 167 -10.27 -15.67 11.41
CA LYS A 167 -11.39 -16.62 11.38
C LYS A 167 -11.87 -16.99 12.78
N LYS A 168 -10.98 -17.37 13.71
CA LYS A 168 -11.34 -17.67 15.11
C LYS A 168 -12.00 -16.48 15.81
N TRP A 169 -11.53 -15.26 15.55
CA TRP A 169 -12.12 -14.04 16.09
C TRP A 169 -13.54 -13.79 15.55
N ASN A 170 -13.73 -13.97 14.23
CA ASN A 170 -15.05 -13.87 13.60
C ASN A 170 -16.02 -14.93 14.14
N ASP A 171 -15.57 -16.19 14.25
CA ASP A 171 -16.36 -17.29 14.80
C ASP A 171 -16.76 -17.00 16.26
N SER A 172 -15.86 -16.43 17.07
CA SER A 172 -16.16 -15.97 18.43
C SER A 172 -17.19 -14.82 18.47
N LYS A 173 -17.08 -13.84 17.56
CA LYS A 173 -18.04 -12.73 17.45
C LYS A 173 -19.42 -13.18 16.95
N ALA A 174 -19.50 -14.21 16.11
CA ALA A 174 -20.76 -14.83 15.75
C ALA A 174 -21.47 -15.46 16.96
N HIS A 175 -20.73 -16.14 17.85
CA HIS A 175 -21.30 -16.68 19.09
C HIS A 175 -21.79 -15.57 20.04
N GLU A 176 -21.00 -14.50 20.24
CA GLU A 176 -21.42 -13.34 21.05
C GLU A 176 -22.69 -12.67 20.51
N LEU A 177 -22.85 -12.61 19.18
CA LEU A 177 -24.06 -12.07 18.54
C LEU A 177 -25.27 -12.98 18.74
N ILE A 178 -25.10 -14.30 18.65
CA ILE A 178 -26.16 -15.29 18.92
C ILE A 178 -26.62 -15.20 20.39
N GLU A 179 -25.69 -15.14 21.34
CA GLU A 179 -25.98 -14.98 22.77
C GLU A 179 -26.78 -13.69 23.04
N LYS A 180 -26.33 -12.55 22.50
CA LYS A 180 -27.03 -11.26 22.62
C LYS A 180 -28.42 -11.27 21.97
N THR A 181 -28.59 -12.00 20.87
CA THR A 181 -29.89 -12.18 20.21
C THR A 181 -30.83 -13.01 21.08
N SER A 182 -30.34 -14.08 21.70
CA SER A 182 -31.13 -14.90 22.64
C SER A 182 -31.59 -14.08 23.86
N LEU A 183 -30.68 -13.29 24.45
CA LEU A 183 -31.00 -12.39 25.57
C LEU A 183 -32.02 -11.30 25.18
N LEU A 184 -31.93 -10.76 23.96
CA LEU A 184 -32.89 -9.76 23.46
C LEU A 184 -34.30 -10.36 23.31
N ASN A 185 -34.41 -11.61 22.86
CA ASN A 185 -35.69 -12.34 22.80
C ASN A 185 -36.27 -12.55 24.21
N GLU A 186 -35.47 -13.05 25.15
CA GLU A 186 -35.88 -13.24 26.56
C GLU A 186 -36.42 -11.94 27.21
N LYS A 187 -35.76 -10.80 26.95
CA LYS A 187 -36.26 -9.49 27.43
C LYS A 187 -37.51 -9.02 26.69
N THR A 188 -37.66 -9.36 25.41
CA THR A 188 -38.87 -9.07 24.63
C THR A 188 -40.07 -9.85 25.16
N ASP A 189 -39.91 -11.14 25.44
CA ASP A 189 -40.94 -11.99 26.05
C ASP A 189 -41.31 -11.51 27.46
N THR A 190 -40.30 -11.13 28.27
CA THR A 190 -40.50 -10.52 29.59
C THR A 190 -41.35 -9.24 29.51
N ILE A 191 -41.04 -8.35 28.56
CA ILE A 191 -41.81 -7.11 28.32
C ILE A 191 -43.24 -7.42 27.84
N SER A 192 -43.42 -8.45 27.00
CA SER A 192 -44.73 -8.90 26.54
C SER A 192 -45.60 -9.39 27.70
N ASN A 193 -45.06 -10.25 28.57
CA ASN A 193 -45.76 -10.73 29.77
C ASN A 193 -46.09 -9.60 30.75
N LEU A 194 -45.17 -8.65 30.98
CA LEU A 194 -45.43 -7.50 31.85
C LEU A 194 -46.54 -6.58 31.31
N ARG A 195 -46.64 -6.42 29.98
CA ARG A 195 -47.77 -5.69 29.36
C ARG A 195 -49.10 -6.40 29.60
N ALA A 196 -49.17 -7.71 29.39
CA ALA A 196 -50.38 -8.49 29.64
C ALA A 196 -50.84 -8.40 31.11
N GLN A 197 -49.90 -8.40 32.08
CA GLN A 197 -50.20 -8.20 33.50
C GLN A 197 -50.72 -6.78 33.80
N ILE A 198 -50.17 -5.75 33.15
CA ILE A 198 -50.68 -4.37 33.25
C ILE A 198 -52.10 -4.27 32.70
N ASP A 199 -52.39 -4.90 31.55
CA ASP A 199 -53.72 -4.90 30.96
C ASP A 199 -54.75 -5.66 31.82
N GLU A 200 -54.37 -6.77 32.44
CA GLU A 200 -55.22 -7.50 33.40
C GLU A 200 -55.51 -6.65 34.65
N LEU A 201 -54.51 -5.94 35.18
CA LEU A 201 -54.68 -5.03 36.32
C LEU A 201 -55.57 -3.83 35.96
N ASN A 202 -55.45 -3.28 34.75
CA ASN A 202 -56.31 -2.21 34.24
C ASN A 202 -57.77 -2.69 34.12
N GLN A 203 -58.01 -3.91 33.63
CA GLN A 203 -59.36 -4.50 33.58
C GLN A 203 -59.95 -4.69 34.98
N LYS A 204 -59.16 -5.19 35.94
CA LYS A 204 -59.59 -5.31 37.35
C LYS A 204 -59.92 -3.95 37.97
N LEU A 205 -59.07 -2.94 37.74
CA LEU A 205 -59.29 -1.57 38.22
C LEU A 205 -60.58 -0.98 37.65
N ASN A 206 -60.84 -1.14 36.35
CA ASN A 206 -62.08 -0.68 35.72
C ASN A 206 -63.31 -1.40 36.27
N SER A 207 -63.23 -2.71 36.53
CA SER A 207 -64.31 -3.49 37.14
C SER A 207 -64.63 -3.02 38.57
N ILE A 208 -63.60 -2.77 39.39
CA ILE A 208 -63.75 -2.22 40.74
C ILE A 208 -64.35 -0.81 40.68
N ASN A 209 -63.85 0.06 39.79
CA ASN A 209 -64.34 1.42 39.63
C ASN A 209 -65.82 1.45 39.21
N ASN A 210 -66.21 0.63 38.24
CA ASN A 210 -67.61 0.52 37.81
C ASN A 210 -68.52 -0.01 38.93
N THR A 211 -68.04 -0.96 39.73
CA THR A 211 -68.75 -1.48 40.91
C THR A 211 -68.93 -0.38 41.97
N PHE A 212 -67.88 0.41 42.22
CA PHE A 212 -67.93 1.54 43.16
C PHE A 212 -68.85 2.67 42.69
N VAL A 213 -68.86 2.99 41.40
CA VAL A 213 -69.81 3.96 40.80
C VAL A 213 -71.25 3.47 40.94
N ALA A 214 -71.54 2.21 40.63
CA ALA A 214 -72.87 1.63 40.81
C ALA A 214 -73.32 1.65 42.29
N GLN A 215 -72.42 1.32 43.23
CA GLN A 215 -72.69 1.42 44.66
C GLN A 215 -72.95 2.86 45.12
N LEU A 216 -72.26 3.86 44.56
CA LEU A 216 -72.53 5.28 44.83
C LEU A 216 -73.89 5.72 44.25
N GLU A 217 -74.32 5.17 43.12
CA GLU A 217 -75.64 5.43 42.53
C GLU A 217 -76.76 4.78 43.36
N ASP A 218 -76.58 3.53 43.81
CA ASP A 218 -77.50 2.86 44.76
C ASP A 218 -77.61 3.61 46.09
N ILE A 219 -76.49 4.10 46.63
CA ILE A 219 -76.48 4.91 47.86
C ILE A 219 -77.28 6.20 47.65
N LYS A 220 -77.03 6.95 46.57
CA LYS A 220 -77.80 8.16 46.24
C LYS A 220 -79.28 7.87 46.02
N ALA A 221 -79.62 6.77 45.36
CA ALA A 221 -81.02 6.37 45.16
C ALA A 221 -81.72 6.04 46.49
N ASN A 222 -81.01 5.45 47.45
CA ASN A 222 -81.54 5.17 48.79
C ASN A 222 -81.57 6.41 49.69
N GLU A 223 -80.63 7.34 49.54
CA GLU A 223 -80.65 8.66 50.16
C GLU A 223 -81.88 9.46 49.68
N THR A 224 -82.15 9.49 48.38
CA THR A 224 -83.37 10.10 47.81
C THR A 224 -84.64 9.48 48.39
N LYS A 225 -84.77 8.15 48.41
CA LYS A 225 -85.93 7.46 49.02
C LYS A 225 -86.09 7.78 50.50
N LEU A 226 -84.98 7.93 51.24
CA LEU A 226 -85.02 8.30 52.65
C LEU A 226 -85.50 9.74 52.84
N ILE A 227 -85.07 10.67 51.98
CA ILE A 227 -85.57 12.05 51.96
C ILE A 227 -87.06 12.08 51.62
N GLU A 228 -87.50 11.36 50.59
CA GLU A 228 -88.91 11.23 50.20
C GLU A 228 -89.77 10.66 51.34
N PHE A 229 -89.32 9.58 51.99
CA PHE A 229 -90.01 9.00 53.15
C PHE A 229 -90.08 9.96 54.34
N VAL A 230 -88.99 10.68 54.66
CA VAL A 230 -89.01 11.68 55.74
C VAL A 230 -89.95 12.84 55.40
N GLN A 231 -90.01 13.27 54.14
CA GLN A 231 -90.97 14.30 53.69
C GLN A 231 -92.43 13.79 53.77
N GLU A 232 -92.71 12.55 53.38
CA GLU A 232 -94.03 11.92 53.50
C GLU A 232 -94.47 11.79 54.97
N GLN A 233 -93.57 11.40 55.87
CA GLN A 233 -93.83 11.36 57.32
C GLN A 233 -94.05 12.77 57.89
N GLN A 234 -93.28 13.77 57.46
CA GLN A 234 -93.48 15.18 57.86
C GLN A 234 -94.83 15.71 57.38
N GLN A 235 -95.23 15.42 56.13
CA GLN A 235 -96.53 15.82 55.59
C GLN A 235 -97.68 15.11 56.32
N THR A 236 -97.58 13.81 56.55
CA THR A 236 -98.57 13.03 57.31
C THR A 236 -98.73 13.55 58.74
N LEU A 237 -97.62 13.94 59.39
CA LEU A 237 -97.65 14.56 60.71
C LEU A 237 -98.26 15.96 60.67
N LEU A 238 -97.95 16.78 59.66
CA LEU A 238 -98.51 18.11 59.46
C LEU A 238 -100.04 18.06 59.27
N ASP A 239 -100.53 17.15 58.42
CA ASP A 239 -101.97 16.95 58.22
C ASP A 239 -102.65 16.37 59.47
N SER A 240 -101.96 15.51 60.22
CA SER A 240 -102.46 15.02 61.52
C SER A 240 -102.55 16.14 62.57
N VAL A 241 -101.53 17.00 62.68
CA VAL A 241 -101.53 18.18 63.58
C VAL A 241 -102.63 19.16 63.16
N LYS A 242 -102.81 19.38 61.86
CA LYS A 242 -103.89 20.21 61.32
C LYS A 242 -105.27 19.62 61.62
N GLY A 243 -105.47 18.32 61.42
CA GLY A 243 -106.71 17.63 61.81
C GLY A 243 -107.00 17.68 63.32
N ILE A 244 -105.96 17.61 64.16
CA ILE A 244 -106.08 17.83 65.60
C ILE A 244 -106.46 19.29 65.90
N GLN A 245 -105.82 20.26 65.23
CA GLN A 245 -106.11 21.68 65.38
C GLN A 245 -107.55 22.01 64.97
N ASP A 246 -107.99 21.57 63.80
CA ASP A 246 -109.36 21.72 63.30
C ASP A 246 -110.35 21.01 64.25
N GLY A 247 -110.02 19.81 64.73
CA GLY A 247 -110.81 19.08 65.74
C GLY A 247 -110.84 19.73 67.14
N VAL A 248 -109.84 20.54 67.50
CA VAL A 248 -109.85 21.36 68.72
C VAL A 248 -110.68 22.62 68.50
N ILE A 249 -110.56 23.27 67.34
CA ILE A 249 -111.39 24.43 66.95
C ILE A 249 -112.87 24.05 66.92
N GLN A 250 -113.22 22.92 66.28
CA GLN A 250 -114.58 22.36 66.26
C GLN A 250 -115.13 22.14 67.69
N ARG A 251 -114.34 21.55 68.59
CA ARG A 251 -114.75 21.33 69.99
C ARG A 251 -114.87 22.64 70.78
N ALA A 252 -114.00 23.62 70.54
CA ALA A 252 -114.08 24.94 71.17
C ALA A 252 -115.30 25.73 70.66
N MET A 253 -115.65 25.61 69.37
CA MET A 253 -116.87 26.16 68.78
C MET A 253 -118.11 25.52 69.41
N ALA A 254 -118.19 24.19 69.45
CA ALA A 254 -119.31 23.47 70.07
C ALA A 254 -119.43 23.73 71.59
N GLN A 255 -118.31 23.91 72.31
CA GLN A 255 -118.34 24.36 73.70
C GLN A 255 -118.86 25.79 73.84
N ASN A 256 -118.45 26.73 72.98
CA ASN A 256 -118.96 28.09 72.97
C ASN A 256 -120.46 28.13 72.62
N GLU A 257 -120.92 27.28 71.71
CA GLU A 257 -122.33 27.14 71.33
C GLU A 257 -123.17 26.57 72.48
N SER A 258 -122.67 25.53 73.18
CA SER A 258 -123.26 25.01 74.42
C SER A 258 -123.26 26.04 75.57
N LEU A 259 -122.22 26.90 75.65
CA LEU A 259 -122.16 28.03 76.59
C LEU A 259 -123.16 29.13 76.23
N LEU A 260 -123.35 29.43 74.94
CA LEU A 260 -124.37 30.35 74.44
C LEU A 260 -125.77 29.84 74.79
N GLU A 261 -126.07 28.55 74.56
CA GLU A 261 -127.35 27.94 74.92
C GLU A 261 -127.58 27.98 76.45
N SER A 262 -126.53 27.71 77.24
CA SER A 262 -126.57 27.82 78.70
C SER A 262 -126.76 29.25 79.21
N ILE A 263 -126.18 30.25 78.53
CA ILE A 263 -126.40 31.67 78.80
C ILE A 263 -127.81 32.09 78.39
N HIS A 264 -128.35 31.55 77.29
CA HIS A 264 -129.73 31.75 76.87
C HIS A 264 -130.72 31.22 77.91
N GLU A 265 -130.57 30.00 78.42
CA GLU A 265 -131.43 29.49 79.50
C GLU A 265 -131.22 30.23 80.83
N LEU A 266 -130.00 30.67 81.17
CA LEU A 266 -129.78 31.55 82.33
C LEU A 266 -130.54 32.88 82.18
N HIS A 267 -130.42 33.57 81.05
CA HIS A 267 -131.19 34.79 80.78
C HIS A 267 -132.71 34.51 80.77
N LYS A 268 -133.16 33.36 80.25
CA LYS A 268 -134.57 32.95 80.24
C LYS A 268 -135.10 32.74 81.67
N GLN A 269 -134.28 32.19 82.57
CA GLN A 269 -134.58 32.07 83.99
C GLN A 269 -134.53 33.41 84.73
N GLU A 270 -133.55 34.27 84.47
CA GLU A 270 -133.50 35.64 85.02
C GLU A 270 -134.69 36.49 84.56
N ILE A 271 -135.07 36.43 83.28
CA ILE A 271 -136.28 37.07 82.76
C ILE A 271 -137.53 36.53 83.45
N LYS A 272 -137.61 35.22 83.74
CA LYS A 272 -138.69 34.63 84.55
C LYS A 272 -138.69 35.19 85.98
N SER A 273 -137.52 35.31 86.61
CA SER A 273 -137.34 35.88 87.95
C SER A 273 -137.76 37.35 87.99
N PHE A 274 -137.25 38.18 87.09
CA PHE A 274 -137.64 39.59 86.97
C PHE A 274 -139.13 39.75 86.67
N LYS A 275 -139.72 38.94 85.79
CA LYS A 275 -141.17 38.98 85.50
C LYS A 275 -142.00 38.65 86.74
N ASN A 276 -141.57 37.71 87.57
CA ASN A 276 -142.20 37.43 88.87
C ASN A 276 -142.02 38.60 89.86
N GLN A 277 -140.83 39.18 89.96
CA GLN A 277 -140.56 40.35 90.81
C GLN A 277 -141.39 41.58 90.42
N VAL A 278 -141.51 41.87 89.12
CA VAL A 278 -142.36 42.96 88.59
C VAL A 278 -143.84 42.69 88.87
N THR A 279 -144.30 41.45 88.76
CA THR A 279 -145.67 41.07 89.11
C THR A 279 -145.95 41.31 90.61
N LEU A 280 -145.02 40.91 91.48
CA LEU A 280 -145.12 41.12 92.92
C LEU A 280 -145.05 42.61 93.32
N LEU A 281 -144.20 43.39 92.64
CA LEU A 281 -144.14 44.86 92.81
C LEU A 281 -145.45 45.53 92.40
N ASN A 282 -146.04 45.14 91.27
CA ASN A 282 -147.33 45.70 90.83
C ASN A 282 -148.47 45.40 91.82
N GLN A 283 -148.51 44.20 92.42
CA GLN A 283 -149.46 43.87 93.49
C GLN A 283 -149.21 44.69 94.77
N LYS A 284 -147.94 45.01 95.08
CA LYS A 284 -147.56 45.84 96.24
C LYS A 284 -147.83 47.33 96.02
N ILE A 285 -147.76 47.82 94.79
CA ILE A 285 -148.16 49.19 94.39
C ILE A 285 -149.68 49.36 94.51
N ALA A 286 -150.47 48.36 94.10
CA ALA A 286 -151.93 48.42 94.17
C ALA A 286 -152.49 48.49 95.60
N SER A 287 -151.75 48.00 96.60
CA SER A 287 -152.19 47.89 98.01
C SER A 287 -151.77 49.07 98.90
N LEU A 288 -150.96 50.01 98.41
CA LEU A 288 -150.39 51.12 99.19
C LEU A 288 -151.03 52.50 98.92
N LYS A 289 -152.21 52.55 98.30
CA LYS A 289 -152.83 53.79 97.79
C LYS A 289 -153.94 54.40 98.68
N LEU A 290 -153.93 54.12 99.99
CA LEU A 290 -155.03 54.47 100.92
C LEU A 290 -154.59 55.19 102.22
N ALA A 291 -153.37 55.74 102.27
CA ALA A 291 -152.93 56.66 103.32
C ALA A 291 -151.94 57.69 102.72
N GLU A 292 -152.03 58.96 103.12
CA GLU A 292 -151.37 60.06 102.43
C GLU A 292 -149.99 60.46 102.98
N ILE A 293 -149.05 60.66 102.03
CA ILE A 293 -148.16 61.83 101.86
C ILE A 293 -147.25 62.24 103.06
N GLY A 294 -145.93 62.19 102.82
CA GLY A 294 -144.89 62.77 103.68
C GLY A 294 -143.51 62.68 103.00
N ASP A 295 -142.92 63.82 102.63
CA ASP A 295 -141.94 63.92 101.54
C ASP A 295 -140.55 63.27 101.70
N ILE A 296 -140.13 62.62 100.60
CA ILE A 296 -138.79 62.64 99.97
C ILE A 296 -137.58 62.28 100.86
N LYS A 297 -137.24 60.98 100.88
CA LYS A 297 -135.84 60.49 100.85
C LYS A 297 -135.77 59.04 100.35
N LEU A 298 -134.90 58.75 99.36
CA LEU A 298 -134.74 57.39 98.83
C LEU A 298 -133.36 57.19 98.18
N GLU A 299 -132.70 56.07 98.46
CA GLU A 299 -131.41 55.65 97.91
C GLU A 299 -131.56 54.30 97.18
N LEU A 300 -130.66 54.03 96.22
CA LEU A 300 -130.49 52.77 95.47
C LEU A 300 -131.67 52.37 94.53
N PRO A 301 -131.36 51.81 93.35
CA PRO A 301 -131.11 50.36 93.27
C PRO A 301 -129.89 49.93 92.43
N THR A 302 -129.47 48.68 92.61
CA THR A 302 -128.41 48.01 91.84
C THR A 302 -128.95 47.12 90.73
N ILE A 303 -128.29 47.07 89.57
CA ILE A 303 -128.23 45.88 88.69
C ILE A 303 -126.77 45.62 88.28
N LYS A 304 -126.40 44.34 88.12
CA LYS A 304 -125.08 43.77 87.73
C LYS A 304 -125.29 42.90 86.46
N PRO A 305 -124.32 42.14 85.86
CA PRO A 305 -122.90 41.92 86.20
C PRO A 305 -121.86 41.93 85.03
N LYS A 306 -120.57 41.86 85.44
CA LYS A 306 -119.37 41.19 84.85
C LYS A 306 -119.47 40.55 83.45
N LYS A 307 -118.43 40.63 82.61
CA LYS A 307 -117.09 39.95 82.71
C LYS A 307 -116.07 40.70 81.80
N ASN A 308 -114.74 40.50 81.79
CA ASN A 308 -113.63 40.06 82.66
C ASN A 308 -112.46 39.68 81.70
N THR A 309 -111.21 40.05 82.03
CA THR A 309 -109.90 39.63 81.43
C THR A 309 -109.56 38.13 81.68
N PRO A 310 -108.43 37.49 81.22
CA PRO A 310 -107.11 37.92 80.66
C PRO A 310 -106.80 37.19 79.28
N PRO A 311 -105.60 36.68 78.83
CA PRO A 311 -104.18 36.70 79.30
C PRO A 311 -102.99 36.80 78.27
N SER A 312 -101.76 36.89 78.82
CA SER A 312 -100.41 36.35 78.48
C SER A 312 -100.23 35.11 77.53
N SER A 313 -99.02 34.72 77.02
CA SER A 313 -97.68 35.36 76.82
C SER A 313 -96.57 34.41 76.23
N SER A 314 -95.52 35.00 75.61
CA SER A 314 -94.06 34.65 75.65
C SER A 314 -93.45 33.28 75.19
N VAL A 315 -92.41 33.30 74.32
CA VAL A 315 -91.36 32.24 74.14
C VAL A 315 -90.07 32.74 73.41
N THR A 316 -88.95 31.97 73.40
CA THR A 316 -87.62 32.24 72.72
C THR A 316 -86.96 30.89 72.23
N LYS A 317 -85.68 30.64 71.83
CA LYS A 317 -84.33 31.28 71.99
C LYS A 317 -83.22 30.57 71.13
N GLU A 318 -82.11 31.26 70.73
CA GLU A 318 -80.72 30.75 70.39
C GLU A 318 -80.48 29.70 69.25
N SER A 319 -79.28 29.45 68.64
CA SER A 319 -77.94 30.13 68.52
C SER A 319 -76.96 29.40 67.53
N GLU A 320 -76.09 30.15 66.79
CA GLU A 320 -74.65 29.88 66.41
C GLU A 320 -74.22 28.56 65.68
N GLU A 321 -73.08 28.36 64.97
CA GLU A 321 -71.93 29.17 64.47
C GLU A 321 -71.22 28.46 63.25
N SER A 322 -70.18 29.03 62.57
CA SER A 322 -69.39 28.34 61.49
C SER A 322 -68.04 29.00 61.03
N PRO A 323 -66.94 28.23 60.82
CA PRO A 323 -65.64 28.70 60.25
C PRO A 323 -65.20 28.00 58.91
N THR A 324 -64.05 28.37 58.29
CA THR A 324 -63.50 27.76 57.02
C THR A 324 -61.98 28.02 56.77
N PHE A 325 -61.28 27.14 56.03
CA PHE A 325 -59.86 27.20 55.56
C PHE A 325 -59.71 26.58 54.13
N ALA A 326 -58.75 26.82 53.20
CA ALA A 326 -57.43 27.51 53.11
C ALA A 326 -56.15 26.67 53.40
N LYS A 327 -54.99 26.71 52.67
CA LYS A 327 -54.58 27.15 51.29
C LYS A 327 -53.08 26.74 51.02
N ILE A 328 -52.47 27.14 49.87
CA ILE A 328 -51.02 27.22 49.50
C ILE A 328 -50.48 26.12 48.54
N GLU A 329 -49.59 26.49 47.59
CA GLU A 329 -49.30 25.75 46.33
C GLU A 329 -47.85 25.87 45.75
N HIS A 330 -47.48 24.94 44.84
CA HIS A 330 -46.53 25.04 43.68
C HIS A 330 -44.97 24.98 43.78
N SER A 331 -44.38 24.60 42.62
CA SER A 331 -43.01 24.89 42.05
C SER A 331 -41.81 23.99 42.39
N LYS A 332 -40.72 23.88 41.58
CA LYS A 332 -40.49 23.85 40.10
C LYS A 332 -39.01 23.42 39.80
N PRO A 333 -38.67 22.68 38.71
CA PRO A 333 -37.30 22.15 38.47
C PRO A 333 -36.42 22.93 37.47
N ALA A 334 -35.12 22.58 37.42
CA ALA A 334 -34.04 23.10 36.56
C ALA A 334 -32.86 22.08 36.56
N THR A 335 -31.87 22.02 35.65
CA THR A 335 -31.66 22.53 34.28
C THR A 335 -30.46 21.77 33.65
N VAL A 336 -30.37 21.67 32.31
CA VAL A 336 -29.26 21.02 31.56
C VAL A 336 -28.29 22.07 30.98
N THR A 337 -26.99 21.73 30.85
CA THR A 337 -25.98 22.59 30.20
C THR A 337 -25.32 21.90 28.99
N THR A 338 -25.22 22.62 27.88
CA THR A 338 -24.57 22.20 26.62
C THR A 338 -23.18 22.84 26.50
N ILE A 339 -22.24 22.19 25.80
CA ILE A 339 -20.88 22.71 25.52
C ILE A 339 -20.70 22.89 24.00
N GLN A 340 -20.07 24.00 23.58
CA GLN A 340 -19.71 24.29 22.19
C GLN A 340 -18.30 23.76 21.81
N PRO A 341 -18.03 23.49 20.52
CA PRO A 341 -16.70 23.15 20.02
C PRO A 341 -15.91 24.38 19.52
N ASP A 342 -14.58 24.36 19.63
CA ASP A 342 -13.68 25.27 18.88
C ASP A 342 -12.23 24.75 18.78
N LYS A 343 -11.72 24.62 17.53
CA LYS A 343 -10.42 25.15 17.07
C LYS A 343 -10.11 24.76 15.61
N PRO A 344 -9.41 25.61 14.82
CA PRO A 344 -9.05 25.33 13.43
C PRO A 344 -7.69 24.63 13.26
N ASP A 345 -7.59 23.84 12.18
CA ASP A 345 -6.34 23.26 11.66
C ASP A 345 -5.26 24.31 11.37
N ARG A 346 -3.99 23.92 11.53
CA ARG A 346 -2.81 24.75 11.20
C ARG A 346 -1.77 23.96 10.42
N SER A 347 -2.06 23.66 9.15
CA SER A 347 -1.08 23.09 8.21
C SER A 347 0.24 23.88 8.21
N VAL A 348 1.36 23.16 8.10
CA VAL A 348 2.69 23.77 7.98
C VAL A 348 3.12 23.71 6.52
N TYR A 349 3.45 24.85 5.92
CA TYR A 349 3.98 24.94 4.57
C TYR A 349 5.47 25.27 4.61
N LEU A 350 6.27 24.50 3.88
CA LEU A 350 7.70 24.67 3.70
C LEU A 350 8.02 24.80 2.21
N HIS A 351 8.99 25.64 1.87
CA HIS A 351 9.54 25.80 0.52
C HIS A 351 11.03 25.50 0.55
N PHE A 352 11.54 24.81 -0.48
CA PHE A 352 12.97 24.52 -0.58
C PHE A 352 13.69 25.68 -1.27
N GLU A 353 14.66 26.29 -0.59
CA GLU A 353 15.46 27.40 -1.12
C GLU A 353 16.90 27.28 -0.58
N LYS A 354 17.92 27.40 -1.46
CA LYS A 354 19.35 27.40 -1.09
C LYS A 354 19.72 26.23 -0.17
N ASP A 355 19.43 25.02 -0.66
CA ASP A 355 19.71 23.74 -0.01
C ASP A 355 19.09 23.58 1.39
N LYS A 356 17.95 24.21 1.66
CA LYS A 356 17.15 23.95 2.87
C LYS A 356 15.66 24.22 2.72
N TYR A 357 14.84 23.52 3.51
CA TYR A 357 13.45 23.89 3.71
C TYR A 357 13.30 25.10 4.65
N VAL A 358 12.60 26.13 4.18
CA VAL A 358 12.24 27.34 4.92
C VAL A 358 10.73 27.39 5.09
N ARG A 359 10.25 27.77 6.28
CA ARG A 359 8.80 27.89 6.55
C ARG A 359 8.21 29.09 5.81
N VAL A 360 7.11 28.86 5.10
CA VAL A 360 6.33 29.88 4.39
C VAL A 360 4.88 29.93 4.91
N ASN A 361 4.21 31.05 4.71
CA ASN A 361 2.82 31.24 5.17
C ASN A 361 1.77 30.71 4.17
N THR A 362 2.19 30.46 2.93
CA THR A 362 1.33 30.01 1.82
C THR A 362 2.10 29.04 0.94
N LEU A 363 1.42 28.03 0.38
CA LEU A 363 2.02 27.08 -0.55
C LEU A 363 2.54 27.79 -1.82
N SER A 364 3.82 27.60 -2.15
CA SER A 364 4.37 28.04 -3.44
C SER A 364 3.82 27.19 -4.58
N LYS A 365 3.56 27.80 -5.73
CA LYS A 365 3.21 27.09 -6.98
C LYS A 365 4.43 26.77 -7.86
N THR A 366 5.62 27.17 -7.44
CA THR A 366 6.87 27.07 -8.21
C THR A 366 8.01 26.55 -7.33
N GLY A 367 8.97 25.84 -7.93
CA GLY A 367 10.05 25.15 -7.21
C GLY A 367 9.52 23.95 -6.43
N ILE A 368 10.14 23.65 -5.29
CA ILE A 368 9.81 22.48 -4.46
C ILE A 368 9.14 22.92 -3.15
N SER A 369 8.10 22.22 -2.72
CA SER A 369 7.37 22.47 -1.48
C SER A 369 7.11 21.20 -0.68
N LEU A 370 6.92 21.35 0.62
CA LEU A 370 6.68 20.28 1.58
C LEU A 370 5.60 20.74 2.56
N ILE A 371 4.52 19.98 2.70
CA ILE A 371 3.32 20.33 3.44
C ILE A 371 3.08 19.31 4.55
N LEU A 372 2.74 19.76 5.76
CA LEU A 372 2.21 18.90 6.80
C LEU A 372 0.68 18.89 6.77
N ASP A 373 0.10 17.73 6.46
CA ASP A 373 -1.33 17.48 6.65
C ASP A 373 -1.55 16.90 8.06
N HIS A 374 -2.27 17.64 8.90
CA HIS A 374 -2.58 17.25 10.27
C HIS A 374 -3.76 16.27 10.39
N LYS A 375 -4.60 16.13 9.34
CA LYS A 375 -5.74 15.21 9.30
C LYS A 375 -5.31 13.82 8.88
N GLU A 376 -4.51 13.74 7.81
CA GLU A 376 -3.95 12.48 7.30
C GLU A 376 -2.64 12.08 7.99
N GLN A 377 -2.17 12.90 8.96
CA GLN A 377 -0.92 12.71 9.71
C GLN A 377 0.29 12.40 8.82
N LYS A 378 0.47 13.16 7.74
CA LYS A 378 1.51 12.90 6.74
C LYS A 378 2.18 14.17 6.21
N TRP A 379 3.40 14.00 5.72
CA TRP A 379 4.10 14.97 4.91
C TRP A 379 3.80 14.76 3.44
N ILE A 380 3.60 15.84 2.69
CA ILE A 380 3.37 15.82 1.24
C ILE A 380 4.43 16.71 0.57
N MET A 381 5.39 16.09 -0.11
CA MET A 381 6.37 16.78 -0.95
C MET A 381 5.84 16.92 -2.38
N SER A 382 6.00 18.09 -2.99
CA SER A 382 5.65 18.33 -4.40
C SER A 382 6.61 19.31 -5.07
N TRP A 383 6.67 19.29 -6.41
CA TRP A 383 7.59 20.12 -7.19
C TRP A 383 7.00 20.56 -8.53
N SER A 384 7.38 21.76 -9.01
CA SER A 384 7.09 22.20 -10.38
C SER A 384 8.00 21.50 -11.40
N LYS A 385 7.63 21.55 -12.69
CA LYS A 385 8.35 20.85 -13.76
C LYS A 385 9.78 21.39 -13.98
N ASP A 386 10.01 22.62 -13.53
CA ASP A 386 11.23 23.40 -13.68
C ASP A 386 12.30 23.02 -12.63
N ALA A 387 11.92 22.27 -11.58
CA ALA A 387 12.83 21.89 -10.50
C ALA A 387 13.94 20.95 -10.98
N GLY A 388 15.19 21.29 -10.66
CA GLY A 388 16.37 20.53 -11.09
C GLY A 388 16.39 19.10 -10.54
N PHE A 389 17.03 18.16 -11.24
CA PHE A 389 17.17 16.79 -10.73
C PHE A 389 18.00 16.73 -9.43
N VAL A 390 19.11 17.47 -9.38
CA VAL A 390 19.98 17.58 -8.19
C VAL A 390 19.22 18.25 -7.04
N GLU A 391 18.57 19.38 -7.32
CA GLU A 391 17.71 20.11 -6.37
C GLU A 391 16.63 19.21 -5.77
N ARG A 392 15.91 18.43 -6.61
CA ARG A 392 14.93 17.44 -6.17
C ARG A 392 15.52 16.35 -5.27
N ARG A 393 16.72 15.85 -5.55
CA ARG A 393 17.39 14.84 -4.69
C ARG A 393 17.86 15.42 -3.35
N THR A 394 18.34 16.66 -3.32
CA THR A 394 18.69 17.34 -2.07
C THR A 394 17.43 17.60 -1.22
N ALA A 395 16.36 18.07 -1.86
CA ALA A 395 15.07 18.29 -1.21
C ALA A 395 14.42 16.98 -0.72
N GLU A 396 14.50 15.89 -1.49
CA GLU A 396 14.01 14.56 -1.08
C GLU A 396 14.70 14.09 0.20
N ARG A 397 16.03 14.13 0.23
CA ARG A 397 16.83 13.72 1.40
C ARG A 397 16.46 14.52 2.65
N GLN A 398 16.23 15.82 2.51
CA GLN A 398 15.79 16.65 3.63
C GLN A 398 14.34 16.44 4.02
N ALA A 399 13.43 16.17 3.07
CA ALA A 399 12.04 15.84 3.38
C ALA A 399 11.97 14.52 4.19
N ARG A 400 12.78 13.52 3.82
CA ARG A 400 12.92 12.26 4.59
C ARG A 400 13.50 12.52 5.99
N SER A 401 14.51 13.38 6.11
CA SER A 401 15.07 13.79 7.41
C SER A 401 14.04 14.51 8.29
N ILE A 402 13.24 15.42 7.71
CA ILE A 402 12.15 16.15 8.40
C ILE A 402 11.01 15.20 8.80
N ALA A 403 10.66 14.21 7.98
CA ALA A 403 9.69 13.19 8.35
C ALA A 403 10.18 12.34 9.54
N SER A 404 11.48 11.98 9.56
CA SER A 404 12.08 11.17 10.63
C SER A 404 12.28 11.95 11.94
N ALA A 405 12.78 13.20 11.87
CA ALA A 405 13.20 13.99 13.04
C ALA A 405 12.24 15.14 13.41
N GLY A 406 11.23 15.41 12.58
CA GLY A 406 10.33 16.55 12.72
C GLY A 406 10.93 17.88 12.25
N PHE A 407 10.07 18.89 12.00
CA PHE A 407 10.51 20.22 11.57
C PHE A 407 10.72 21.18 12.75
N GLY A 408 11.95 21.67 12.89
CA GLY A 408 12.37 22.69 13.87
C GLY A 408 12.34 22.21 15.33
N ASP A 409 12.64 23.13 16.26
CA ASP A 409 12.85 22.89 17.71
C ASP A 409 11.67 22.24 18.47
N LYS A 410 10.53 22.01 17.79
CA LYS A 410 9.33 21.37 18.34
C LYS A 410 9.01 20.03 17.67
N HIS A 411 9.92 19.51 16.85
CA HIS A 411 9.80 18.23 16.15
C HIS A 411 8.45 18.06 15.44
N VAL A 412 7.96 19.13 14.81
CA VAL A 412 6.60 19.17 14.26
C VAL A 412 6.50 18.17 13.11
N GLY A 413 5.53 17.25 13.17
CA GLY A 413 5.38 16.19 12.16
C GLY A 413 6.44 15.08 12.24
N GLN A 414 7.10 14.88 13.38
CA GLN A 414 8.02 13.76 13.57
C GLN A 414 7.30 12.40 13.46
N GLY A 415 7.90 11.46 12.74
CA GLY A 415 7.39 10.10 12.56
C GLY A 415 6.25 9.98 11.55
N TYR A 416 5.82 11.08 10.92
CA TYR A 416 4.74 11.09 9.94
C TYR A 416 5.27 10.62 8.57
N PRO A 417 4.58 9.72 7.84
CA PRO A 417 5.00 9.25 6.53
C PRO A 417 5.12 10.38 5.50
N LEU A 418 5.98 10.18 4.49
CA LEU A 418 6.26 11.14 3.42
C LEU A 418 5.71 10.66 2.07
N ASP A 419 4.60 11.26 1.65
CA ASP A 419 4.10 11.15 0.28
C ASP A 419 4.87 12.10 -0.66
N MET A 420 5.16 11.64 -1.87
CA MET A 420 5.78 12.44 -2.94
C MET A 420 4.84 12.55 -4.14
N ILE A 421 4.36 13.75 -4.42
CA ILE A 421 3.39 14.05 -5.48
C ILE A 421 4.04 14.97 -6.53
N GLY A 422 4.43 14.39 -7.65
CA GLY A 422 4.92 15.10 -8.83
C GLY A 422 4.78 14.26 -10.09
N GLU A 423 4.71 14.91 -11.25
CA GLU A 423 4.68 14.19 -12.53
C GLU A 423 5.98 13.39 -12.76
N SER A 424 5.81 12.21 -13.37
CA SER A 424 6.86 11.32 -13.92
C SER A 424 8.06 11.00 -13.03
N SER A 425 7.82 10.05 -12.10
CA SER A 425 8.71 8.91 -11.83
C SER A 425 10.22 9.17 -11.74
N VAL A 426 10.75 9.30 -10.51
CA VAL A 426 12.15 8.95 -10.25
C VAL A 426 12.33 7.45 -10.53
N PRO A 427 13.34 7.02 -11.32
CA PRO A 427 13.55 5.59 -11.60
C PRO A 427 13.79 4.79 -10.31
N LYS A 428 13.12 3.64 -10.13
CA LYS A 428 13.22 2.80 -8.91
C LYS A 428 14.67 2.48 -8.48
N ARG A 429 15.58 2.33 -9.45
CA ARG A 429 17.04 2.15 -9.25
C ARG A 429 17.76 3.31 -8.55
N LEU A 430 17.07 4.42 -8.28
CA LEU A 430 17.57 5.58 -7.52
C LEU A 430 16.76 5.83 -6.23
N MET A 431 15.67 5.09 -5.99
CA MET A 431 14.83 5.24 -4.79
C MET A 431 15.40 4.55 -3.55
N HIS A 432 16.34 3.62 -3.73
CA HIS A 432 17.09 2.97 -2.65
C HIS A 432 18.27 3.86 -2.25
N ASP A 433 18.58 3.96 -0.95
CA ASP A 433 19.76 4.70 -0.51
C ASP A 433 21.04 3.84 -0.57
N GLN A 434 22.21 4.46 -0.67
CA GLN A 434 23.49 3.73 -0.69
C GLN A 434 23.92 3.22 0.71
N HIS A 435 22.99 3.24 1.67
CA HIS A 435 23.14 2.77 3.05
C HIS A 435 22.10 1.69 3.41
N GLU A 436 21.36 1.16 2.42
CA GLU A 436 20.42 0.04 2.54
C GLU A 436 20.99 -1.27 1.92
N TYR A 437 22.32 -1.43 1.97
CA TYR A 437 23.10 -2.61 1.56
C TYR A 437 24.09 -3.01 2.67
#